data_AF-A9U434-F1
#
_entry.id   AF-A9U434-F1
#
_cell.length_a   1.000
_cell.length_b   1.000
_cell.length_c   1.000
_cell.angle_alpha   90.00
_cell.angle_beta   90.00
_cell.angle_gamma   90.00
#
_symmetry.space_group_name_H-M   'P 1'
#
loop_
_entity.id
_entity.type
_entity.pdbx_description
1 polymer ?
#
loop_
_entity_poly.entity_id
_entity_poly.type
_entity_poly.pdbx_seq_one_letter_code
_entity_poly.pdbx_strand_id
1 'polypeptide(L)' 'EAMDPKPEIEDSCKPRCVKQLISYEACVKRIEEDENGQKHCTGQYFDYWGCIDQCVS' A
#
# COMPACT_ATOMS: atom_id res chain seq x y z
N GLU A 1 5.18 6.40 27.97
CA GLU A 1 5.14 5.24 27.05
C GLU A 1 6.20 5.43 25.97
N ALA A 2 6.81 4.35 25.49
CA ALA A 2 7.69 4.42 24.32
C ALA A 2 6.80 4.41 23.07
N MET A 3 6.94 5.43 22.21
CA MET A 3 6.26 5.43 20.91
C MET A 3 6.93 4.41 20.00
N ASP A 4 6.13 3.58 19.33
CA ASP A 4 6.64 2.68 18.31
C ASP A 4 7.15 3.52 17.12
N PRO A 5 8.43 3.39 16.72
CA PRO A 5 9.01 4.23 15.67
C PRO A 5 8.63 3.73 14.26
N LYS A 6 8.14 2.49 14.10
CA LYS A 6 7.79 1.89 12.81
C LYS A 6 6.83 2.75 11.99
N PRO A 7 5.67 3.24 12.51
CA PRO A 7 4.74 4.03 11.72
C PRO A 7 5.35 5.33 11.18
N GLU A 8 6.22 5.99 11.95
CA GLU A 8 6.88 7.23 11.53
C GLU A 8 7.89 6.98 10.40
N ILE A 9 8.64 5.88 10.51
CA ILE A 9 9.60 5.45 9.49
C ILE A 9 8.88 5.01 8.21
N GLU A 10 7.79 4.25 8.33
CA GLU A 10 6.94 3.84 7.21
C GLU A 10 6.34 5.05 6.48
N ASP A 11 5.84 6.04 7.22
CA ASP A 11 5.26 7.26 6.64
C ASP A 11 6.28 8.06 5.81
N SER A 12 7.54 8.12 6.27
CA SER A 12 8.63 8.75 5.53
C SER A 12 8.92 8.09 4.18
N CYS A 13 8.61 6.79 4.05
CA CYS A 13 8.86 5.98 2.86
C CYS A 13 7.69 5.98 1.85
N LYS A 14 6.46 6.26 2.29
CA LYS A 14 5.27 6.39 1.41
C LYS A 14 5.51 7.26 0.16
N PRO A 15 6.11 8.48 0.24
CA PRO A 15 6.34 9.31 -0.95
C PRO A 15 7.34 8.73 -1.96
N ARG A 16 8.14 7.73 -1.59
CA ARG A 16 9.04 7.03 -2.53
C ARG A 16 8.34 5.91 -3.30
N CYS A 17 7.21 5.42 -2.79
CA CYS A 17 6.44 4.30 -3.34
C CYS A 17 5.14 4.74 -4.03
N VAL A 18 5.06 6.01 -4.47
CA VAL A 18 3.86 6.63 -5.07
C VAL A 18 3.39 5.88 -6.32
N LYS A 19 4.30 5.31 -7.12
CA LYS A 19 3.94 4.53 -8.30
C LYS A 19 3.07 3.32 -7.93
N GLN A 20 3.49 2.56 -6.91
CA GLN A 20 2.75 1.41 -6.42
C GLN A 20 1.44 1.84 -5.75
N LEU A 21 1.46 2.95 -5.00
CA LEU A 21 0.25 3.53 -4.40
C LEU A 21 -0.81 3.85 -5.46
N ILE A 22 -0.44 4.55 -6.54
CA ILE A 22 -1.35 4.87 -7.65
C ILE A 22 -1.95 3.60 -8.27
N SER A 23 -1.13 2.55 -8.46
CA SER A 23 -1.61 1.27 -9.01
C SER A 23 -2.59 0.57 -8.06
N TYR A 24 -2.34 0.65 -6.75
CA TYR A 24 -3.24 0.11 -5.73
C TYR A 24 -4.56 0.88 -5.71
N GLU A 25 -4.54 2.20 -5.69
CA GLU A 25 -5.73 3.06 -5.75
C GLU A 25 -6.55 2.84 -7.02
N ALA A 26 -5.89 2.69 -8.17
CA ALA A 26 -6.57 2.35 -9.43
C ALA A 26 -7.27 0.98 -9.36
N CYS A 27 -6.64 -0.01 -8.70
CA CYS A 27 -7.28 -1.28 -8.46
C CYS A 27 -8.46 -1.16 -7.49
N VAL A 28 -8.33 -0.39 -6.39
CA VAL A 28 -9.42 -0.16 -5.44
C VAL A 28 -10.65 0.40 -6.15
N LYS A 29 -10.48 1.42 -6.99
CA LYS A 29 -11.57 1.99 -7.80
C LYS A 29 -12.21 0.96 -8.74
N ARG A 30 -11.42 0.07 -9.33
CA ARG A 30 -11.94 -1.00 -10.20
C ARG A 30 -12.78 -2.02 -9.45
N ILE A 31 -12.49 -2.26 -8.17
CA ILE A 31 -13.20 -3.24 -7.35
C ILE A 31 -14.34 -2.64 -6.53
N GLU A 32 -14.44 -1.31 -6.40
CA GLU A 32 -15.58 -0.64 -5.76
C GLU A 32 -16.92 -1.02 -6.41
N GLU A 33 -16.91 -1.26 -7.72
CA GLU A 33 -18.09 -1.69 -8.48
C GLU A 33 -18.28 -3.23 -8.48
N ASP A 34 -17.50 -3.99 -7.70
CA ASP A 34 -17.60 -5.45 -7.65
C ASP A 34 -18.60 -5.95 -6.60
N GLU A 35 -19.81 -6.29 -7.04
CA GLU A 35 -20.88 -6.76 -6.15
C GLU A 35 -20.71 -8.23 -5.69
N ASN A 36 -19.90 -9.01 -6.42
CA ASN A 36 -19.69 -10.45 -6.12
C ASN A 36 -18.57 -10.69 -5.09
N GLY A 37 -17.79 -9.66 -4.74
CA GLY A 37 -16.64 -9.79 -3.82
C GLY A 37 -15.51 -10.68 -4.34
N GLN A 38 -15.46 -10.92 -5.65
CA GLN A 38 -14.47 -11.81 -6.29
C GLN A 38 -13.25 -11.05 -6.80
N LYS A 39 -13.35 -9.73 -7.03
CA LYS A 39 -12.20 -8.92 -7.38
C LYS A 39 -11.43 -8.47 -6.14
N HIS A 40 -10.10 -8.55 -6.20
CA HIS A 40 -9.22 -8.18 -5.08
C HIS A 40 -8.00 -7.41 -5.61
N CYS A 41 -7.39 -6.61 -4.73
CA CYS A 41 -6.20 -5.81 -5.04
C CYS A 41 -4.96 -6.27 -4.26
N THR A 42 -4.97 -7.49 -3.73
CA THR A 42 -3.92 -8.01 -2.83
C THR A 42 -2.54 -7.98 -3.47
N GLY A 43 -2.43 -8.21 -4.78
CA GLY A 43 -1.16 -8.08 -5.50
C GLY A 43 -0.58 -6.66 -5.45
N GLN A 44 -1.39 -5.66 -5.80
CA GLN A 44 -0.96 -4.25 -5.79
C GLN A 44 -0.68 -3.77 -4.36
N TYR A 45 -1.44 -4.29 -3.39
CA TYR A 45 -1.18 -4.05 -1.97
C TYR A 45 0.19 -4.59 -1.54
N PHE A 46 0.52 -5.83 -1.93
CA PHE A 46 1.83 -6.41 -1.65
C PHE A 46 2.97 -5.67 -2.36
N ASP A 47 2.77 -5.21 -3.60
CA ASP A 47 3.77 -4.41 -4.31
C ASP A 47 4.03 -3.07 -3.59
N TYR A 48 2.98 -2.42 -3.11
CA TYR A 48 3.10 -1.16 -2.36
C TYR A 48 3.81 -1.34 -1.02
N TRP A 49 3.39 -2.31 -0.23
CA TRP A 49 4.02 -2.60 1.06
C TRP A 49 5.44 -3.15 0.91
N GLY A 50 5.71 -3.97 -0.10
CA GLY A 50 7.05 -4.44 -0.39
C GLY A 50 8.01 -3.30 -0.72
N CYS A 51 7.53 -2.26 -1.42
CA CYS A 51 8.32 -1.04 -1.65
C CYS A 51 8.60 -0.28 -0.34
N ILE A 52 7.61 -0.17 0.55
CA ILE A 52 7.79 0.49 1.86
C ILE A 52 8.78 -0.31 2.71
N ASP A 53 8.59 -1.61 2.84
CA ASP A 53 9.48 -2.50 3.59
C ASP A 53 10.91 -2.44 3.06
N GLN A 54 11.10 -2.41 1.74
CA GLN A 54 12.40 -2.20 1.11
C GLN A 54 13.01 -0.83 1.41
N CYS A 55 12.20 0.21 1.58
CA CYS A 55 12.67 1.56 1.90
C CYS A 55 13.06 1.72 3.38
N VAL A 56 12.39 0.99 4.27
CA VAL A 56 12.66 0.96 5.71
C VAL A 56 13.85 0.05 6.07
N SER A 57 14.17 -0.93 5.21
CA SER A 57 15.27 -1.89 5.36
C SER A 57 16.68 -1.29 5.23
#